data_AF-A0A391PG12-F1
#
_entry.id   AF-A0A391PG12-F1
#
_cell.length_a   1.000
_cell.length_b   1.000
_cell.length_c   1.000
_cell.angle_alpha   90.00
_cell.angle_beta   90.00
_cell.angle_gamma   90.00
#
_symmetry.space_group_name_H-M   'P 1'
#
loop_
_entity.id
_entity.type
_entity.pdbx_description
1 polymer ?
#
loop_
_entity_poly.entity_id
_entity_poly.type
_entity_poly.pdbx_seq_one_letter_code
_entity_poly.pdbx_strand_id
1 'polypeptide(L)'
;MWSWFWSAAGVGLTLFLTRDRQTVDDKYLADLRQSGLMAEFNSNANAVAHGKQVCRQLDSGGVQQGLPVDQVAVQYYCPQFSEGFHVLEKATVKGRFSLLDKEPSAYSTPISVSGSSCSGSGGYSDIDQGTQVTVKNGKGDVLATTTLGAGSGGRYVCTFPFSFQITEGEDRYVVSVSRRGEMSYSFKDLKADGVSLQLG
;
A
#
# COMPACT_ATOMS: atom_id res chain seq x y z
N MET A 1 -75.39 0.43 56.74
CA MET A 1 -74.31 -0.54 56.97
C MET A 1 -73.53 -0.69 55.65
N TRP A 2 -72.89 0.39 55.20
CA TRP A 2 -71.44 0.70 55.22
C TRP A 2 -70.60 -0.13 54.23
N SER A 3 -70.32 0.54 53.10
CA SER A 3 -69.40 0.19 52.02
C SER A 3 -67.96 0.08 52.49
N TRP A 4 -67.19 -0.88 51.96
CA TRP A 4 -65.72 -0.85 51.97
C TRP A 4 -65.19 -1.19 50.57
N PHE A 5 -64.54 -0.19 49.98
CA PHE A 5 -63.66 -0.28 48.81
C PHE A 5 -62.38 -1.02 49.18
N TRP A 6 -61.84 -1.87 48.30
CA TRP A 6 -60.39 -2.16 48.27
C TRP A 6 -59.89 -2.12 46.82
N SER A 7 -58.85 -1.31 46.61
CA SER A 7 -58.10 -1.12 45.35
C SER A 7 -56.71 -1.74 45.51
N ALA A 8 -56.18 -2.41 44.48
CA ALA A 8 -54.74 -2.57 44.18
C ALA A 8 -54.58 -3.47 42.94
N ALA A 9 -53.59 -3.37 42.07
CA ALA A 9 -52.67 -2.32 41.67
C ALA A 9 -52.06 -2.88 40.37
N GLY A 10 -52.26 -2.19 39.24
CA GLY A 10 -51.67 -2.57 37.96
C GLY A 10 -50.18 -2.24 37.95
N VAL A 11 -49.31 -3.26 37.88
CA VAL A 11 -47.89 -3.05 37.62
C VAL A 11 -47.72 -2.87 36.11
N GLY A 12 -47.68 -1.60 35.68
CA GLY A 12 -47.28 -1.23 34.34
C GLY A 12 -45.78 -1.49 34.15
N LEU A 13 -45.45 -2.50 33.37
CA LEU A 13 -44.09 -2.76 32.90
C LEU A 13 -43.82 -1.79 31.73
N THR A 14 -43.30 -0.60 32.04
CA THR A 14 -42.77 0.31 31.02
C THR A 14 -41.45 -0.25 30.50
N LEU A 15 -41.53 -1.06 29.44
CA LEU A 15 -40.38 -1.40 28.61
C LEU A 15 -39.88 -0.11 27.94
N PHE A 16 -38.80 0.45 28.48
CA PHE A 16 -38.03 1.50 27.82
C PHE A 16 -37.39 0.92 26.55
N LEU A 17 -38.06 1.09 25.42
CA LEU A 17 -37.48 0.87 24.09
C LEU A 17 -36.54 2.06 23.79
N THR A 18 -35.31 2.02 24.27
CA THR A 18 -34.23 2.83 23.71
C THR A 18 -33.91 2.29 22.33
N ARG A 19 -34.60 2.80 21.31
CA ARG A 19 -34.28 2.57 19.91
C ARG A 19 -32.94 3.28 19.65
N ASP A 20 -31.83 2.56 19.76
CA ASP A 20 -30.49 3.07 19.44
C ASP A 20 -30.52 3.68 18.02
N ARG A 21 -30.55 5.01 17.94
CA ARG A 21 -30.36 5.74 16.69
C ARG A 21 -28.86 5.75 16.44
N GLN A 22 -28.33 4.69 15.81
CA GLN A 22 -26.96 4.68 15.32
C GLN A 22 -26.76 5.83 14.34
N THR A 23 -25.77 6.66 14.61
CA THR A 23 -25.38 7.77 13.72
C THR A 23 -24.69 7.23 12.46
N VAL A 24 -24.51 8.09 11.45
CA VAL A 24 -23.72 7.72 10.25
C VAL A 24 -22.29 7.36 10.65
N ASP A 25 -21.70 8.12 11.56
CA ASP A 25 -20.36 7.87 12.11
C ASP A 25 -20.28 6.49 12.78
N ASP A 26 -21.30 6.09 13.56
CA ASP A 26 -21.33 4.77 14.21
C ASP A 26 -21.37 3.62 13.20
N LYS A 27 -22.20 3.76 12.15
CA LYS A 27 -22.31 2.76 11.08
C LYS A 27 -21.03 2.65 10.26
N TYR A 28 -20.44 3.79 9.89
CA TYR A 28 -19.15 3.86 9.23
C TYR A 28 -18.05 3.18 10.03
N LEU A 29 -17.95 3.48 11.33
CA LEU A 29 -16.96 2.86 12.21
C LEU A 29 -17.22 1.36 12.44
N ALA A 30 -18.48 0.93 12.48
CA ALA A 30 -18.83 -0.48 12.57
C ALA A 30 -18.37 -1.24 11.32
N ASP A 31 -18.59 -0.68 10.14
CA ASP A 31 -18.24 -1.30 8.86
C ASP A 31 -16.72 -1.37 8.65
N LEU A 32 -15.98 -0.32 9.03
CA LEU A 32 -14.52 -0.36 9.04
C LEU A 32 -13.97 -1.46 9.95
N ARG A 33 -14.60 -1.71 11.11
CA ARG A 33 -14.19 -2.80 12.01
C ARG A 33 -14.49 -4.15 11.41
N GLN A 34 -15.68 -4.33 10.87
CA GLN A 34 -16.11 -5.57 10.23
C GLN A 34 -15.21 -5.94 9.05
N SER A 35 -14.76 -4.94 8.28
CA SER A 35 -13.87 -5.11 7.14
C SER A 35 -12.38 -5.18 7.51
N GLY A 36 -12.02 -5.09 8.80
CA GLY A 36 -10.63 -5.08 9.27
C GLY A 36 -9.82 -3.82 8.92
N LEU A 37 -10.47 -2.81 8.35
CA LEU A 37 -9.86 -1.59 7.83
C LEU A 37 -9.56 -0.55 8.92
N MET A 38 -10.10 -0.74 10.13
CA MET A 38 -9.75 0.12 11.28
C MET A 38 -8.26 0.11 11.63
N ALA A 39 -7.49 -0.91 11.21
CA ALA A 39 -6.05 -0.98 11.47
C ALA A 39 -5.25 0.17 10.82
N GLU A 40 -5.82 0.84 9.80
CA GLU A 40 -5.21 2.01 9.14
C GLU A 40 -5.31 3.29 9.99
N PHE A 41 -6.05 3.27 11.12
CA PHE A 41 -6.31 4.45 11.94
C PHE A 41 -5.91 4.25 13.41
N ASN A 42 -5.27 5.26 13.97
CA ASN A 42 -4.88 5.27 15.39
C ASN A 42 -6.07 5.46 16.36
N SER A 43 -7.22 5.94 15.87
CA SER A 43 -8.42 6.16 16.68
C SER A 43 -9.69 6.26 15.83
N ASN A 44 -10.85 6.06 16.45
CA ASN A 44 -12.15 6.27 15.81
C ASN A 44 -12.32 7.72 15.32
N ALA A 45 -11.86 8.70 16.09
CA ALA A 45 -11.96 10.11 15.73
C ALA A 45 -11.15 10.41 14.46
N ASN A 46 -9.96 9.81 14.31
CA ASN A 46 -9.14 9.95 13.12
C ASN A 46 -9.80 9.29 11.90
N ALA A 47 -10.40 8.10 12.07
CA ALA A 47 -11.14 7.44 11.00
C ALA A 47 -12.32 8.32 10.51
N VAL A 48 -13.13 8.84 11.43
CA VAL A 48 -14.26 9.73 11.08
C VAL A 48 -13.78 11.02 10.42
N ALA A 49 -12.72 11.64 10.95
CA ALA A 49 -12.15 12.85 10.36
C ALA A 49 -11.64 12.62 8.94
N HIS A 50 -10.94 11.50 8.72
CA HIS A 50 -10.47 11.05 7.41
C HIS A 50 -11.63 10.80 6.45
N GLY A 51 -12.64 10.01 6.85
CA GLY A 51 -13.77 9.72 5.97
C GLY A 51 -14.55 10.98 5.55
N LYS A 52 -14.76 11.92 6.47
CA LYS A 52 -15.36 13.23 6.15
C LYS A 52 -14.45 14.08 5.26
N GLN A 53 -13.12 13.95 5.38
CA GLN A 53 -12.17 14.64 4.52
C GLN A 53 -12.20 14.11 3.08
N VAL A 54 -12.27 12.79 2.87
CA VAL A 54 -12.42 12.17 1.55
C VAL A 54 -13.62 12.76 0.82
N CYS A 55 -14.78 12.81 1.48
CA CYS A 55 -16.00 13.43 0.94
C CYS A 55 -15.77 14.87 0.49
N ARG A 56 -15.18 15.72 1.34
CA ARG A 56 -14.89 17.12 1.00
C ARG A 56 -13.96 17.25 -0.21
N GLN A 57 -12.99 16.36 -0.36
CA GLN A 57 -12.08 16.35 -1.50
C GLN A 57 -12.82 16.00 -2.81
N LEU A 58 -13.70 15.00 -2.77
CA LEU A 58 -14.51 14.62 -3.93
C LEU A 58 -15.49 15.73 -4.33
N ASP A 59 -16.15 16.36 -3.36
CA ASP A 59 -17.05 17.49 -3.61
C ASP A 59 -16.31 18.69 -4.25
N SER A 60 -15.01 18.84 -3.99
CA SER A 60 -14.15 19.86 -4.59
C SER A 60 -13.61 19.51 -5.99
N GLY A 61 -14.04 18.39 -6.58
CA GLY A 61 -13.61 17.93 -7.90
C GLY A 61 -12.34 17.08 -7.89
N GLY A 62 -12.00 16.47 -6.74
CA GLY A 62 -10.91 15.50 -6.64
C GLY A 62 -11.15 14.26 -7.51
N VAL A 63 -10.08 13.51 -7.78
CA VAL A 63 -10.16 12.23 -8.51
C VAL A 63 -10.96 11.23 -7.69
N GLN A 64 -11.93 10.55 -8.30
CA GLN A 64 -12.77 9.54 -7.65
C GLN A 64 -12.03 8.21 -7.52
N GLN A 65 -10.93 8.22 -6.77
CA GLN A 65 -10.15 7.02 -6.47
C GLN A 65 -9.54 7.09 -5.07
N GLY A 66 -9.22 5.95 -4.49
CA GLY A 66 -8.54 5.89 -3.20
C GLY A 66 -8.40 4.46 -2.67
N LEU A 67 -7.98 4.35 -1.41
CA LEU A 67 -7.80 3.06 -0.74
C LEU A 67 -9.14 2.42 -0.38
N PRO A 68 -9.18 1.12 -0.01
CA PRO A 68 -10.40 0.47 0.46
C PRO A 68 -11.10 1.21 1.61
N VAL A 69 -10.34 1.83 2.53
CA VAL A 69 -10.88 2.70 3.60
C VAL A 69 -11.66 3.90 3.08
N ASP A 70 -11.26 4.44 1.93
CA ASP A 70 -11.88 5.60 1.31
C ASP A 70 -13.19 5.21 0.65
N GLN A 71 -13.26 4.01 0.05
CA GLN A 71 -14.51 3.49 -0.52
C GLN A 71 -15.61 3.39 0.53
N VAL A 72 -15.27 2.87 1.72
CA VAL A 72 -16.22 2.82 2.85
C VAL A 72 -16.64 4.23 3.24
N ALA A 73 -15.71 5.18 3.34
CA ALA A 73 -16.06 6.57 3.64
C ALA A 73 -17.03 7.17 2.60
N VAL A 74 -16.81 6.90 1.31
CA VAL A 74 -17.68 7.35 0.23
C VAL A 74 -19.08 6.78 0.35
N GLN A 75 -19.22 5.48 0.67
CA GLN A 75 -20.53 4.85 0.85
C GLN A 75 -21.39 5.52 1.94
N TYR A 76 -20.77 6.00 3.03
CA TYR A 76 -21.49 6.57 4.17
C TYR A 76 -21.63 8.09 4.12
N TYR A 77 -20.61 8.82 3.68
CA TYR A 77 -20.59 10.29 3.74
C TYR A 77 -20.93 10.98 2.42
N CYS A 78 -20.65 10.35 1.27
CA CYS A 78 -20.97 10.90 -0.06
C CYS A 78 -21.35 9.81 -1.06
N PRO A 79 -22.50 9.14 -0.85
CA PRO A 79 -22.91 8.00 -1.65
C PRO A 79 -23.05 8.32 -3.16
N GLN A 80 -23.20 9.59 -3.53
CA GLN A 80 -23.23 10.02 -4.93
C GLN A 80 -21.96 9.67 -5.73
N PHE A 81 -20.82 9.47 -5.06
CA PHE A 81 -19.57 9.06 -5.72
C PHE A 81 -19.33 7.55 -5.65
N SER A 82 -20.17 6.79 -4.93
CA SER A 82 -19.88 5.39 -4.60
C SER A 82 -19.84 4.47 -5.82
N GLU A 83 -20.60 4.75 -6.87
CA GLU A 83 -20.65 3.92 -8.08
C GLU A 83 -19.41 4.12 -8.97
N GLY A 84 -18.86 5.34 -9.00
CA GLY A 84 -17.70 5.70 -9.82
C GLY A 84 -16.36 5.63 -9.10
N PHE A 85 -16.35 5.31 -7.80
CA PHE A 85 -15.13 5.33 -6.99
C PHE A 85 -14.22 4.14 -7.29
N HIS A 86 -13.03 4.42 -7.83
CA HIS A 86 -12.02 3.41 -8.13
C HIS A 86 -11.18 3.07 -6.91
N VAL A 87 -11.23 1.82 -6.46
CA VAL A 87 -10.38 1.35 -5.36
C VAL A 87 -9.01 0.99 -5.91
N LEU A 88 -7.99 1.69 -5.44
CA LEU A 88 -6.61 1.52 -5.85
C LEU A 88 -6.10 0.14 -5.44
N GLU A 89 -5.52 -0.56 -6.41
CA GLU A 89 -4.92 -1.87 -6.16
C GLU A 89 -3.54 -1.72 -5.49
N LYS A 90 -3.22 -2.64 -4.56
CA LYS A 90 -1.86 -2.80 -4.03
C LYS A 90 -1.20 -4.02 -4.68
N ALA A 91 0.08 -3.90 -5.04
CA ALA A 91 0.85 -4.99 -5.62
C ALA A 91 2.21 -5.17 -4.92
N THR A 92 2.62 -6.43 -4.74
CA THR A 92 4.01 -6.76 -4.41
C THR A 92 4.77 -7.03 -5.69
N VAL A 93 5.71 -6.17 -6.01
CA VAL A 93 6.52 -6.24 -7.23
C VAL A 93 7.82 -6.97 -6.93
N LYS A 94 8.16 -7.95 -7.76
CA LYS A 94 9.45 -8.64 -7.71
C LYS A 94 10.38 -8.07 -8.76
N GLY A 95 11.64 -7.89 -8.38
CA GLY A 95 12.68 -7.33 -9.22
C GLY A 95 13.95 -8.17 -9.25
N ARG A 96 14.70 -8.04 -10.33
CA ARG A 96 16.07 -8.54 -10.46
C ARG A 96 16.96 -7.45 -11.02
N PHE A 97 18.14 -7.30 -10.44
CA PHE A 97 19.21 -6.48 -10.96
C PHE A 97 20.38 -7.40 -11.33
N SER A 98 20.88 -7.32 -12.57
CA SER A 98 21.96 -8.18 -13.05
C SER A 98 23.17 -7.37 -13.48
N LEU A 99 24.34 -7.71 -12.96
CA LEU A 99 25.62 -7.34 -13.55
C LEU A 99 26.00 -8.41 -14.56
N LEU A 100 26.34 -8.02 -15.78
CA LEU A 100 26.90 -8.90 -16.80
C LEU A 100 28.36 -8.58 -17.05
N ASP A 101 29.10 -9.62 -17.40
CA ASP A 101 30.42 -9.51 -18.00
C ASP A 101 30.52 -10.53 -19.14
N LYS A 102 30.57 -10.05 -20.38
CA LYS A 102 30.62 -10.91 -21.56
C LYS A 102 32.02 -11.48 -21.79
N GLU A 103 33.06 -10.79 -21.32
CA GLU A 103 34.46 -11.12 -21.57
C GLU A 103 35.30 -10.95 -20.29
N PRO A 104 35.06 -11.79 -19.26
CA PRO A 104 35.74 -11.64 -17.98
C PRO A 104 37.24 -11.84 -18.11
N SER A 105 37.99 -10.78 -17.79
CA SER A 105 39.46 -10.82 -17.78
C SER A 105 39.98 -11.53 -16.53
N ALA A 106 41.15 -12.17 -16.63
CA ALA A 106 41.79 -12.80 -15.48
C ALA A 106 42.38 -11.80 -14.45
N TYR A 107 42.51 -10.52 -14.82
CA TYR A 107 43.23 -9.51 -14.05
C TYR A 107 42.30 -8.46 -13.41
N SER A 108 41.13 -8.24 -14.00
CA SER A 108 40.12 -7.29 -13.53
C SER A 108 38.75 -7.80 -13.93
N THR A 109 37.95 -8.17 -12.94
CA THR A 109 36.54 -8.53 -13.15
C THR A 109 35.64 -7.45 -12.55
N PRO A 110 34.51 -7.12 -13.20
CA PRO A 110 33.46 -6.29 -12.63
C PRO A 110 32.59 -7.08 -11.64
N ILE A 111 32.72 -8.41 -11.61
CA ILE A 111 32.02 -9.33 -10.71
C ILE A 111 33.03 -10.11 -9.87
N SER A 112 32.88 -10.03 -8.55
CA SER A 112 33.58 -10.88 -7.58
C SER A 112 32.71 -12.09 -7.25
N VAL A 113 33.30 -13.29 -7.17
CA VAL A 113 32.56 -14.54 -6.95
C VAL A 113 33.16 -15.30 -5.76
N SER A 114 32.30 -15.75 -4.86
CA SER A 114 32.65 -16.61 -3.72
C SER A 114 31.62 -17.74 -3.60
N GLY A 115 32.02 -18.95 -4.02
CA GLY A 115 31.08 -20.07 -4.14
C GLY A 115 29.99 -19.79 -5.18
N SER A 116 28.72 -19.84 -4.76
CA SER A 116 27.54 -19.48 -5.56
C SER A 116 27.12 -18.01 -5.40
N SER A 117 27.76 -17.28 -4.47
CA SER A 117 27.51 -15.87 -4.22
C SER A 117 28.41 -15.01 -5.09
N CYS A 118 27.92 -13.82 -5.40
CA CYS A 118 28.68 -12.84 -6.16
C CYS A 118 28.33 -11.41 -5.72
N SER A 119 29.23 -10.48 -6.00
CA SER A 119 29.05 -9.05 -5.77
C SER A 119 29.66 -8.25 -6.91
N GLY A 120 29.30 -6.98 -7.01
CA GLY A 120 30.02 -6.05 -7.86
C GLY A 120 31.45 -5.83 -7.35
N SER A 121 32.34 -5.48 -8.27
CA SER A 121 33.75 -5.20 -8.02
C SER A 121 34.28 -4.21 -9.06
N GLY A 122 35.47 -3.65 -8.79
CA GLY A 122 36.03 -2.58 -9.63
C GLY A 122 35.04 -1.42 -9.79
N GLY A 123 34.68 -1.12 -11.04
CA GLY A 123 33.74 -0.07 -11.41
C GLY A 123 32.29 -0.28 -10.95
N TYR A 124 31.95 -1.45 -10.38
CA TYR A 124 30.64 -1.77 -9.80
C TYR A 124 30.72 -2.15 -8.33
N SER A 125 31.79 -1.78 -7.62
CA SER A 125 31.99 -2.08 -6.19
C SER A 125 30.92 -1.50 -5.26
N ASP A 126 30.11 -0.56 -5.75
CA ASP A 126 28.93 -0.01 -5.09
C ASP A 126 27.67 -0.88 -5.20
N ILE A 127 27.74 -2.03 -5.89
CA ILE A 127 26.62 -2.94 -6.09
C ILE A 127 26.85 -4.25 -5.35
N ASP A 128 26.11 -4.43 -4.27
CA ASP A 128 26.16 -5.57 -3.38
C ASP A 128 24.81 -5.85 -2.71
N GLN A 129 24.79 -6.87 -1.86
CA GLN A 129 23.67 -7.07 -0.95
C GLN A 129 23.54 -5.85 -0.02
N GLY A 130 22.33 -5.31 0.09
CA GLY A 130 22.05 -4.13 0.91
C GLY A 130 22.06 -2.82 0.12
N THR A 131 22.56 -2.83 -1.12
CA THR A 131 22.46 -1.68 -2.03
C THR A 131 21.00 -1.23 -2.17
N GLN A 132 20.75 0.07 -1.99
CA GLN A 132 19.41 0.63 -1.94
C GLN A 132 18.72 0.60 -3.31
N VAL A 133 17.44 0.24 -3.31
CA VAL A 133 16.52 0.39 -4.42
C VAL A 133 15.43 1.36 -4.01
N THR A 134 15.20 2.38 -4.83
CA THR A 134 14.17 3.40 -4.58
C THR A 134 13.14 3.40 -5.69
N VAL A 135 11.87 3.50 -5.31
CA VAL A 135 10.74 3.65 -6.25
C VAL A 135 10.09 5.01 -5.99
N LYS A 136 9.95 5.80 -7.05
CA LYS A 136 9.34 7.14 -7.00
C LYS A 136 8.16 7.25 -7.97
N ASN A 137 7.30 8.24 -7.77
CA ASN A 137 6.36 8.66 -8.81
C ASN A 137 7.00 9.66 -9.79
N GLY A 138 6.26 10.11 -10.81
CA GLY A 138 6.73 11.11 -11.77
C GLY A 138 6.97 12.51 -11.20
N LYS A 139 6.51 12.79 -9.98
CA LYS A 139 6.78 14.04 -9.24
C LYS A 139 8.07 13.96 -8.41
N GLY A 140 8.62 12.75 -8.26
CA GLY A 140 9.81 12.48 -7.45
C GLY A 140 9.52 12.09 -6.00
N ASP A 141 8.25 11.92 -5.62
CA ASP A 141 7.88 11.44 -4.28
C ASP A 141 8.33 9.99 -4.13
N VAL A 142 8.97 9.66 -3.02
CA VAL A 142 9.39 8.29 -2.72
C VAL A 142 8.19 7.49 -2.28
N LEU A 143 7.84 6.47 -3.07
CA LEU A 143 6.72 5.57 -2.82
C LEU A 143 7.16 4.33 -2.01
N ALA A 144 8.36 3.85 -2.29
CA ALA A 144 8.94 2.70 -1.60
C ALA A 144 10.47 2.74 -1.60
N THR A 145 11.06 2.11 -0.59
CA THR A 145 12.50 1.85 -0.52
C THR A 145 12.72 0.42 -0.07
N THR A 146 13.64 -0.27 -0.74
CA THR A 146 14.06 -1.63 -0.42
C THR A 146 15.57 -1.77 -0.67
N THR A 147 16.11 -2.96 -0.54
CA THR A 147 17.52 -3.24 -0.80
C THR A 147 17.68 -4.48 -1.67
N LEU A 148 18.78 -4.53 -2.42
CA LEU A 148 19.20 -5.74 -3.10
C LEU A 148 19.44 -6.87 -2.08
N GLY A 149 18.93 -8.06 -2.39
CA GLY A 149 19.25 -9.29 -1.68
C GLY A 149 20.65 -9.81 -2.02
N ALA A 150 20.98 -11.00 -1.51
CA ALA A 150 22.25 -11.65 -1.82
C ALA A 150 22.40 -11.89 -3.33
N GLY A 151 23.55 -11.48 -3.87
CA GLY A 151 23.91 -11.75 -5.26
C GLY A 151 24.20 -13.23 -5.49
N SER A 152 23.70 -13.77 -6.59
CA SER A 152 23.91 -15.17 -6.98
C SER A 152 24.27 -15.27 -8.46
N GLY A 153 25.17 -16.21 -8.79
CA GLY A 153 25.66 -16.40 -10.15
C GLY A 153 27.15 -16.73 -10.19
N GLY A 154 27.87 -16.11 -11.13
CA GLY A 154 29.28 -16.35 -11.35
C GLY A 154 29.93 -15.22 -12.14
N ARG A 155 31.11 -15.48 -12.72
CA ARG A 155 31.94 -14.43 -13.34
C ARG A 155 31.33 -13.75 -14.57
N TYR A 156 30.29 -14.34 -15.18
CA TYR A 156 29.61 -13.78 -16.36
C TYR A 156 28.32 -13.04 -16.03
N VAL A 157 27.66 -13.42 -14.94
CA VAL A 157 26.39 -12.83 -14.51
C VAL A 157 26.28 -12.92 -13.00
N CYS A 158 25.96 -11.79 -12.37
CA CYS A 158 25.62 -11.71 -10.97
C CYS A 158 24.25 -11.07 -10.81
N THR A 159 23.28 -11.83 -10.28
CA THR A 159 21.90 -11.38 -10.14
C THR A 159 21.52 -11.18 -8.69
N PHE A 160 20.94 -10.02 -8.40
CA PHE A 160 20.46 -9.60 -7.09
C PHE A 160 18.93 -9.49 -7.12
N PRO A 161 18.20 -10.27 -6.32
CA PRO A 161 16.76 -10.15 -6.21
C PRO A 161 16.37 -8.97 -5.32
N PHE A 162 15.20 -8.39 -5.54
CA PHE A 162 14.57 -7.45 -4.61
C PHE A 162 13.05 -7.48 -4.76
N SER A 163 12.34 -6.89 -3.81
CA SER A 163 10.89 -6.70 -3.92
C SER A 163 10.44 -5.48 -3.12
N PHE A 164 9.34 -4.88 -3.55
CA PHE A 164 8.73 -3.74 -2.88
C PHE A 164 7.20 -3.77 -3.07
N GLN A 165 6.47 -3.02 -2.24
CA GLN A 165 5.03 -2.84 -2.39
C GLN A 165 4.74 -1.47 -2.99
N ILE A 166 3.77 -1.40 -3.89
CA ILE A 166 3.25 -0.15 -4.46
C ILE A 166 1.72 -0.19 -4.46
N THR A 167 1.13 1.00 -4.52
CA THR A 167 -0.31 1.20 -4.72
C THR A 167 -0.48 1.84 -6.09
N GLU A 168 -1.52 1.46 -6.82
CA GLU A 168 -1.96 2.11 -8.05
C GLU A 168 -2.24 3.61 -7.81
N GLY A 169 -2.31 4.42 -8.87
CA GLY A 169 -2.78 5.80 -8.82
C GLY A 169 -1.74 6.85 -9.19
N GLU A 170 -0.48 6.44 -9.31
CA GLU A 170 0.61 7.30 -9.79
C GLU A 170 0.68 7.35 -11.33
N ASP A 171 1.20 8.46 -11.87
CA ASP A 171 1.36 8.67 -13.32
C ASP A 171 2.37 7.68 -13.93
N ARG A 172 3.43 7.36 -13.17
CA ARG A 172 4.46 6.37 -13.50
C ARG A 172 5.19 5.96 -12.23
N TYR A 173 5.92 4.85 -12.29
CA TYR A 173 6.78 4.36 -11.22
C TYR A 173 8.22 4.32 -11.72
N VAL A 174 9.08 5.09 -11.09
CA VAL A 174 10.49 5.22 -11.44
C VAL A 174 11.32 4.39 -10.47
N VAL A 175 11.90 3.29 -10.96
CA VAL A 175 12.74 2.39 -10.17
C VAL A 175 14.21 2.73 -10.42
N SER A 176 14.97 2.89 -9.34
CA SER A 176 16.41 3.16 -9.36
C SER A 176 17.14 2.22 -8.42
N VAL A 177 18.35 1.82 -8.80
CA VAL A 177 19.27 1.06 -7.95
C VAL A 177 20.49 1.94 -7.69
N SER A 178 20.64 2.38 -6.44
CA SER A 178 21.65 3.36 -6.04
C SER A 178 21.64 4.58 -6.97
N ARG A 179 22.75 4.82 -7.68
CA ARG A 179 22.92 5.92 -8.64
C ARG A 179 22.97 5.44 -10.10
N ARG A 180 22.63 4.17 -10.36
CA ARG A 180 22.86 3.49 -11.65
C ARG A 180 21.72 3.66 -12.66
N GLY A 181 21.10 4.84 -12.66
CA GLY A 181 20.01 5.18 -13.57
C GLY A 181 18.61 4.88 -13.03
N GLU A 182 17.63 5.32 -13.79
CA GLU A 182 16.21 5.30 -13.47
C GLU A 182 15.44 4.67 -14.63
N MET A 183 14.52 3.76 -14.33
CA MET A 183 13.63 3.13 -15.31
C MET A 183 12.19 3.41 -14.93
N SER A 184 11.40 3.87 -15.89
CA SER A 184 9.98 4.19 -15.69
C SER A 184 9.09 3.04 -16.13
N TYR A 185 8.07 2.73 -15.32
CA TYR A 185 7.09 1.67 -15.55
C TYR A 185 5.67 2.19 -15.29
N SER A 186 4.67 1.55 -15.92
CA SER A 186 3.28 1.68 -15.45
C SER A 186 3.00 0.70 -14.30
N PHE A 187 1.93 0.94 -13.54
CA PHE A 187 1.48 -0.01 -12.50
C PHE A 187 1.22 -1.40 -13.09
N LYS A 188 0.63 -1.44 -14.29
CA LYS A 188 0.31 -2.68 -15.00
C LYS A 188 1.56 -3.48 -15.36
N ASP A 189 2.60 -2.82 -15.86
CA ASP A 189 3.85 -3.49 -16.24
C ASP A 189 4.54 -4.07 -14.99
N LEU A 190 4.59 -3.30 -13.89
CA LEU A 190 5.17 -3.78 -12.64
C LEU A 190 4.41 -4.97 -12.05
N LYS A 191 3.08 -4.97 -12.15
CA LYS A 191 2.24 -6.06 -11.68
C LYS A 191 2.40 -7.32 -12.54
N ALA A 192 2.48 -7.16 -13.86
CA ALA A 192 2.54 -8.29 -14.80
C ALA A 192 3.93 -8.91 -14.88
N ASP A 193 4.95 -8.09 -15.08
CA ASP A 193 6.30 -8.52 -15.49
C ASP A 193 7.36 -8.29 -14.40
N GLY A 194 7.04 -7.44 -13.42
CA GLY A 194 7.98 -7.03 -12.38
C GLY A 194 9.07 -6.09 -12.92
N VAL A 195 10.26 -6.19 -12.34
CA VAL A 195 11.42 -5.36 -12.73
C VAL A 195 12.59 -6.24 -13.16
N SER A 196 13.18 -5.92 -14.30
CA SER A 196 14.45 -6.52 -14.76
C SER A 196 15.38 -5.41 -15.20
N LEU A 197 16.48 -5.24 -14.47
CA LEU A 197 17.51 -4.24 -14.72
C LEU A 197 18.84 -4.93 -14.97
N GLN A 198 19.63 -4.36 -15.86
CA GLN A 198 20.93 -4.92 -16.22
C GLN A 198 21.97 -3.84 -16.47
N LEU A 199 23.18 -4.06 -15.98
CA LEU A 199 24.40 -3.34 -16.37
C LEU A 199 25.45 -4.36 -16.82
N GLY A 200 26.37 -3.96 -17.70
CA GLY A 200 27.44 -4.83 -18.19
C GLY A 200 27.84 -4.53 -19.61
#